data_AF-A0A973HP05-F1
#
_entry.id   AF-A0A973HP05-F1
#
_cell.length_a   1.000
_cell.length_b   1.000
_cell.length_c   1.000
_cell.angle_alpha   90.00
_cell.angle_beta   90.00
_cell.angle_gamma   90.00
#
_symmetry.space_group_name_H-M   'P 1'
#
loop_
_entity.id
_entity.type
_entity.pdbx_description
1 polymer ?
#
loop_
_entity_poly.entity_id
_entity_poly.type
_entity_poly.pdbx_seq_one_letter_code
_entity_poly.pdbx_strand_id
1 'polypeptide(L)'
;MMHQVRAFDARGFKAAILVTGHYGGIEIFLRLLCEYYVMASGSPIQLYACADWELNPEYGGDHAGKIETSQLMTISPEHVDLERRQVDAELGGKYAGLMSFEPDEIASREFGEAMVSGQVAEMGRKKDELLANYKEQEDWRAPDQNRTEEIWQSFWAKVGPYADCSYEDYKNGKMNEFPGWDKV
;
A
#
# COMPACT_ATOMS: atom_id res chain seq x y z
N MET A 1 8.43 -7.00 5.48
CA MET A 1 8.44 -6.51 4.08
C MET A 1 9.84 -6.52 3.47
N MET A 2 10.88 -6.01 4.16
CA MET A 2 12.24 -5.95 3.60
C MET A 2 12.83 -7.31 3.20
N HIS A 3 12.67 -8.34 4.04
CA HIS A 3 13.10 -9.70 3.70
C HIS A 3 12.35 -10.26 2.47
N GLN A 4 11.08 -9.89 2.27
CA GLN A 4 10.32 -10.30 1.09
C GLN A 4 10.88 -9.64 -0.17
N VAL A 5 11.13 -8.33 -0.15
CA VAL A 5 11.79 -7.61 -1.26
C VAL A 5 13.12 -8.26 -1.62
N ARG A 6 13.97 -8.51 -0.61
CA ARG A 6 15.24 -9.21 -0.80
C ARG A 6 15.06 -10.60 -1.39
N ALA A 7 14.03 -11.34 -0.99
CA ALA A 7 13.78 -12.68 -1.53
C ALA A 7 13.46 -12.64 -3.03
N PHE A 8 12.65 -11.67 -3.50
CA PHE A 8 12.38 -11.48 -4.92
C PHE A 8 13.63 -11.08 -5.69
N ASP A 9 14.38 -10.12 -5.17
CA ASP A 9 15.64 -9.66 -5.76
C ASP A 9 16.66 -10.80 -5.91
N ALA A 10 16.87 -11.59 -4.84
CA ALA A 10 17.76 -12.74 -4.86
C ALA A 10 17.32 -13.85 -5.84
N ARG A 11 16.06 -13.86 -6.26
CA ARG A 11 15.52 -14.79 -7.27
C ARG A 11 15.58 -14.22 -8.69
N GLY A 12 16.13 -13.02 -8.88
CA GLY A 12 16.30 -12.39 -10.19
C GLY A 12 15.03 -11.73 -10.72
N PHE A 13 14.07 -11.40 -9.85
CA PHE A 13 12.94 -10.58 -10.27
C PHE A 13 13.43 -9.18 -10.65
N LYS A 14 12.94 -8.67 -11.78
CA LYS A 14 13.33 -7.36 -12.33
C LYS A 14 12.51 -6.21 -11.75
N ALA A 15 11.29 -6.51 -11.34
CA ALA A 15 10.36 -5.55 -10.78
C ALA A 15 9.46 -6.20 -9.73
N ALA A 16 8.99 -5.40 -8.77
CA ALA A 16 7.95 -5.78 -7.82
C ALA A 16 7.03 -4.60 -7.51
N ILE A 17 5.73 -4.89 -7.42
CA ILE A 17 4.70 -3.93 -7.00
C ILE A 17 4.20 -4.35 -5.62
N LEU A 18 4.34 -3.47 -4.64
CA LEU A 18 3.88 -3.65 -3.28
C LEU A 18 2.56 -2.89 -3.13
N VAL A 19 1.46 -3.61 -2.94
CA VAL A 19 0.13 -3.02 -2.75
C VAL A 19 -0.29 -3.23 -1.30
N THR A 20 -0.75 -2.16 -0.65
CA THR A 20 -1.43 -2.26 0.65
C THR A 20 -2.92 -1.95 0.48
N GLY A 21 -3.78 -2.83 0.99
CA GLY A 21 -5.21 -2.53 1.20
C GLY A 21 -5.47 -1.86 2.56
N HIS A 22 -4.43 -1.69 3.38
CA HIS A 22 -4.52 -0.97 4.63
C HIS A 22 -3.71 0.32 4.49
N TYR A 23 -4.41 1.43 4.37
CA TYR A 23 -3.83 2.77 4.24
C TYR A 23 -4.12 3.59 5.50
N GLY A 24 -3.49 4.76 5.60
CA GLY A 24 -3.30 5.45 6.89
C GLY A 24 -1.85 5.88 7.11
N GLY A 25 -1.06 5.96 6.04
CA GLY A 25 0.38 6.24 6.09
C GLY A 25 1.26 5.01 5.86
N ILE A 26 0.71 3.80 5.85
CA ILE A 26 1.47 2.57 5.56
C ILE A 26 2.05 2.60 4.15
N GLU A 27 1.29 3.10 3.18
CA GLU A 27 1.71 3.31 1.80
C GLU A 27 2.93 4.24 1.71
N ILE A 28 3.03 5.24 2.59
CA ILE A 28 4.19 6.15 2.69
C ILE A 28 5.41 5.35 3.18
N PHE A 29 5.27 4.55 4.24
CA PHE A 29 6.37 3.71 4.73
C PHE A 29 6.82 2.66 3.72
N LEU A 30 5.90 2.06 2.97
CA LEU A 30 6.24 1.09 1.94
C LEU A 30 7.07 1.74 0.82
N ARG A 31 6.76 2.99 0.42
CA ARG A 31 7.58 3.74 -0.54
C ARG A 31 8.97 4.02 -0.01
N LEU A 32 9.07 4.55 1.22
CA LEU A 32 10.37 4.77 1.86
C LEU A 32 11.18 3.47 1.98
N LEU A 33 10.53 2.35 2.30
CA LEU A 33 11.17 1.04 2.36
C LEU A 33 11.74 0.62 0.99
N CYS A 34 10.96 0.81 -0.08
CA CYS A 34 11.39 0.48 -1.44
C CYS A 34 12.59 1.34 -1.87
N GLU A 35 12.50 2.65 -1.68
CA GLU A 35 13.58 3.60 -1.97
C GLU A 35 14.85 3.25 -1.20
N TYR A 36 14.72 3.03 0.11
CA TYR A 36 15.85 2.73 0.97
C TYR A 36 16.51 1.40 0.63
N TYR A 37 15.72 0.36 0.33
CA TYR A 37 16.27 -0.93 -0.06
C TYR A 37 17.16 -0.79 -1.30
N VAL A 38 16.67 -0.14 -2.36
CA VAL A 38 17.44 0.08 -3.59
C VAL A 38 18.69 0.91 -3.30
N MET A 39 18.56 2.02 -2.58
CA MET A 39 19.68 2.90 -2.22
C MET A 39 20.76 2.18 -1.39
N ALA A 40 20.38 1.45 -0.34
CA ALA A 40 21.30 0.86 0.62
C ALA A 40 21.94 -0.46 0.16
N SER A 41 21.27 -1.19 -0.74
CA SER A 41 21.78 -2.43 -1.31
C SER A 41 22.48 -2.23 -2.66
N GLY A 42 22.14 -1.18 -3.41
CA GLY A 42 22.55 -1.01 -4.80
C GLY A 42 21.80 -1.92 -5.77
N SER A 43 20.64 -2.44 -5.37
CA SER A 43 19.87 -3.39 -6.18
C SER A 43 19.32 -2.75 -7.46
N PRO A 44 19.39 -3.44 -8.62
CA PRO A 44 18.77 -2.96 -9.86
C PRO A 44 17.25 -3.19 -9.90
N ILE A 45 16.66 -3.90 -8.92
CA ILE A 45 15.22 -4.22 -8.92
C ILE A 45 14.38 -2.94 -8.93
N GLN A 46 13.35 -2.92 -9.78
CA GLN A 46 12.42 -1.80 -9.88
C GLN A 46 11.25 -2.01 -8.92
N LEU A 47 11.18 -1.19 -7.87
CA LEU A 47 10.15 -1.30 -6.84
C LEU A 47 9.14 -0.17 -6.98
N TYR A 48 7.87 -0.51 -6.82
CA TYR A 48 6.79 0.46 -6.70
C TYR A 48 5.92 0.08 -5.51
N ALA A 49 5.53 1.06 -4.70
CA ALA A 49 4.63 0.86 -3.58
C ALA A 49 3.45 1.83 -3.65
N CYS A 50 2.26 1.32 -3.39
CA CYS A 50 1.02 2.07 -3.43
C CYS A 50 -0.02 1.50 -2.45
N ALA A 51 -0.98 2.33 -2.10
CA ALA A 51 -2.27 1.86 -1.63
C ALA A 51 -3.10 1.37 -2.83
N ASP A 52 -3.99 0.41 -2.62
CA ASP A 52 -4.82 -0.16 -3.67
C ASP A 52 -5.74 0.88 -4.33
N TRP A 53 -6.25 1.85 -3.58
CA TRP A 53 -7.05 2.95 -4.12
C TRP A 53 -6.26 3.87 -5.07
N GLU A 54 -4.94 3.96 -4.94
CA GLU A 54 -4.10 4.78 -5.84
C GLU A 54 -3.97 4.16 -7.22
N LEU A 55 -4.24 2.85 -7.35
CA LEU A 55 -4.34 2.18 -8.64
C LEU A 55 -5.62 2.56 -9.39
N ASN A 56 -6.54 3.26 -8.72
CA ASN A 56 -7.78 3.75 -9.29
C ASN A 56 -8.24 5.07 -8.63
N PRO A 57 -7.47 6.16 -8.81
CA PRO A 57 -7.59 7.37 -7.99
C PRO A 57 -8.89 8.13 -8.19
N GLU A 58 -9.65 7.86 -9.26
CA GLU A 58 -10.96 8.44 -9.52
C GLU A 58 -12.03 8.05 -8.48
N TYR A 59 -11.85 6.93 -7.78
CA TYR A 59 -12.76 6.47 -6.75
C TYR A 59 -12.28 6.80 -5.33
N GLY A 60 -10.97 6.95 -5.12
CA GLY A 60 -10.39 7.12 -3.78
C GLY A 60 -10.46 5.83 -2.96
N GLY A 61 -10.24 5.96 -1.65
CA GLY A 61 -10.35 4.86 -0.67
C GLY A 61 -11.30 5.24 0.46
N ASP A 62 -11.98 4.25 1.04
CA ASP A 62 -12.84 4.42 2.22
C ASP A 62 -12.70 3.27 3.22
N HIS A 63 -13.01 3.51 4.50
CA HIS A 63 -12.89 2.46 5.51
C HIS A 63 -14.24 1.76 5.70
N ALA A 64 -14.34 0.51 5.24
CA ALA A 64 -15.55 -0.30 5.27
C ALA A 64 -16.79 0.43 4.71
N GLY A 65 -16.56 1.33 3.75
CA GLY A 65 -17.61 2.10 3.10
C GLY A 65 -18.06 1.45 1.79
N LYS A 66 -18.52 2.28 0.86
CA LYS A 66 -18.97 1.86 -0.46
C LYS A 66 -17.86 1.16 -1.24
N ILE A 67 -16.63 1.65 -1.21
CA ILE A 67 -15.51 1.18 -2.04
C ILE A 67 -15.06 -0.20 -1.60
N GLU A 68 -14.59 -0.33 -0.35
CA GLU A 68 -14.09 -1.61 0.17
C GLU A 68 -15.19 -2.69 0.16
N THR A 69 -16.43 -2.32 0.51
CA THR A 69 -17.57 -3.26 0.50
C THR A 69 -17.88 -3.72 -0.93
N SER A 70 -17.87 -2.82 -1.91
CA SER A 70 -18.13 -3.20 -3.31
C SER A 70 -17.04 -4.10 -3.88
N GLN A 71 -15.76 -3.83 -3.58
CA GLN A 71 -14.65 -4.71 -3.95
C GLN A 71 -14.83 -6.11 -3.31
N LEU A 72 -15.20 -6.18 -2.03
CA LEU A 72 -15.45 -7.46 -1.35
C LEU A 72 -16.66 -8.20 -1.93
N MET A 73 -17.74 -7.50 -2.28
CA MET A 73 -18.91 -8.08 -2.97
C MET A 73 -18.54 -8.67 -4.35
N THR A 74 -17.50 -8.15 -4.98
CA THR A 74 -16.99 -8.67 -6.26
C THR A 74 -16.22 -9.96 -6.06
N ILE A 75 -15.29 -9.96 -5.10
CA ILE A 75 -14.32 -11.05 -4.91
C ILE A 75 -14.94 -12.21 -4.12
N SER A 76 -15.69 -11.91 -3.06
CA SER A 76 -16.22 -12.88 -2.09
C SER A 76 -17.60 -12.44 -1.55
N PRO A 77 -18.65 -12.38 -2.41
CA PRO A 77 -19.96 -11.84 -2.06
C PRO A 77 -20.61 -12.48 -0.82
N GLU A 78 -20.36 -13.75 -0.55
CA GLU A 78 -20.87 -14.48 0.61
C GLU A 78 -20.38 -13.95 1.96
N HIS A 79 -19.35 -13.09 1.97
CA HIS A 79 -18.82 -12.45 3.16
C HIS A 79 -19.42 -11.06 3.44
N VAL A 80 -20.38 -10.61 2.61
CA VAL A 80 -21.04 -9.31 2.77
C VAL A 80 -22.52 -9.52 3.04
N ASP A 81 -22.99 -8.95 4.15
CA ASP A 81 -24.39 -8.91 4.52
C ASP A 81 -24.83 -7.44 4.69
N LEU A 82 -25.38 -6.86 3.62
CA LEU A 82 -25.82 -5.46 3.60
C LEU A 82 -27.05 -5.22 4.49
N GLU A 83 -27.75 -6.25 4.96
CA GLU A 83 -28.84 -6.09 5.93
C GLU A 83 -28.30 -5.72 7.32
N ARG A 84 -27.03 -6.03 7.60
CA ARG A 84 -26.34 -5.68 8.86
C ARG A 84 -25.71 -4.29 8.85
N ARG A 85 -25.86 -3.53 7.76
CA ARG A 85 -25.30 -2.17 7.70
C ARG A 85 -25.90 -1.32 8.82
N GLN A 86 -25.04 -0.67 9.61
CA GLN A 86 -25.49 0.26 10.62
C GLN A 86 -25.63 1.65 10.00
N VAL A 87 -26.80 2.27 10.15
CA VAL A 87 -27.06 3.65 9.70
C VAL A 87 -26.88 4.66 10.82
N ASP A 88 -26.76 4.19 12.07
CA ASP A 88 -26.42 5.01 13.22
C ASP A 88 -24.91 5.31 13.23
N ALA A 89 -24.57 6.55 12.87
CA ALA A 89 -23.20 7.04 12.82
C ALA A 89 -22.47 7.01 14.18
N GLU A 90 -23.18 7.15 15.30
CA GLU A 90 -22.58 7.09 16.64
C GLU A 90 -22.14 5.65 16.96
N LEU A 91 -23.00 4.68 16.68
CA LEU A 91 -22.69 3.27 16.86
C LEU A 91 -21.61 2.79 15.88
N GLY A 92 -21.68 3.22 14.62
CA GLY A 92 -20.66 2.94 13.60
C GLY A 92 -19.29 3.52 13.95
N GLY A 93 -19.25 4.74 14.50
CA GLY A 93 -18.05 5.36 15.07
C GLY A 93 -17.44 4.56 16.20
N LYS A 94 -18.26 4.18 17.19
CA LYS A 94 -17.78 3.60 18.45
C LYS A 94 -17.37 2.14 18.35
N TYR A 95 -18.07 1.34 17.54
CA TYR A 95 -17.90 -0.12 17.52
C TYR A 95 -17.36 -0.65 16.20
N ALA A 96 -17.39 0.15 15.14
CA ALA A 96 -17.03 -0.27 13.80
C ALA A 96 -16.03 0.69 13.12
N GLY A 97 -15.33 1.53 13.90
CA GLY A 97 -14.21 2.32 13.36
C GLY A 97 -14.61 3.46 12.43
N LEU A 98 -15.76 4.12 12.68
CA LEU A 98 -16.30 5.22 11.85
C LEU A 98 -16.94 4.77 10.54
N MET A 99 -17.59 3.61 10.57
CA MET A 99 -18.51 3.18 9.51
C MET A 99 -19.77 4.05 9.52
N SER A 100 -19.98 4.82 8.46
CA SER A 100 -21.32 5.29 8.11
C SER A 100 -21.47 5.11 6.61
N PHE A 101 -22.35 4.21 6.19
CA PHE A 101 -22.86 4.28 4.82
C PHE A 101 -23.75 5.52 4.79
N GLU A 102 -23.38 6.52 4.00
CA GLU A 102 -24.36 7.54 3.64
C GLU A 102 -25.57 6.83 3.00
N PRO A 103 -26.82 7.21 3.31
CA PRO A 103 -28.01 6.50 2.85
C PRO A 103 -28.06 6.26 1.33
N ASP A 104 -27.41 7.14 0.58
CA ASP A 104 -27.40 7.16 -0.88
C ASP A 104 -26.14 6.48 -1.49
N GLU A 105 -25.16 6.08 -0.67
CA GLU A 105 -23.91 5.44 -1.11
C GLU A 105 -23.96 3.92 -0.99
N ILE A 106 -24.87 3.33 -1.76
CA ILE A 106 -25.07 1.88 -1.75
C ILE A 106 -23.91 1.18 -2.46
N ALA A 107 -23.19 0.33 -1.73
CA ALA A 107 -22.22 -0.60 -2.30
C ALA A 107 -22.90 -1.58 -3.27
N SER A 108 -22.26 -1.86 -4.40
CA SER A 108 -22.77 -2.82 -5.37
C SER A 108 -21.66 -3.64 -5.99
N ARG A 109 -22.03 -4.84 -6.46
CA ARG A 109 -21.08 -5.73 -7.14
C ARG A 109 -20.58 -5.11 -8.44
N GLU A 110 -21.47 -4.49 -9.20
CA GLU A 110 -21.16 -3.86 -10.49
C GLU A 110 -20.14 -2.72 -10.31
N PHE A 111 -20.28 -1.94 -9.24
CA PHE A 111 -19.33 -0.89 -8.89
C PHE A 111 -17.97 -1.48 -8.52
N GLY A 112 -17.96 -2.57 -7.73
CA GLY A 112 -16.74 -3.29 -7.38
C GLY A 112 -16.02 -3.92 -8.57
N GLU A 113 -16.76 -4.49 -9.52
CA GLU A 113 -16.22 -5.09 -10.74
C GLU A 113 -15.47 -4.05 -11.59
N ALA A 114 -16.04 -2.85 -11.73
CA ALA A 114 -15.38 -1.74 -12.41
C ALA A 114 -14.07 -1.33 -11.71
N MET A 115 -14.10 -1.18 -10.38
CA MET A 115 -12.92 -0.79 -9.61
C MET A 115 -11.80 -1.83 -9.68
N VAL A 116 -12.11 -3.10 -9.40
CA VAL A 116 -11.13 -4.20 -9.41
C VAL A 116 -10.52 -4.35 -10.80
N SER A 117 -11.33 -4.26 -11.86
CA SER A 117 -10.83 -4.32 -13.24
C SER A 117 -9.89 -3.16 -13.56
N GLY A 118 -10.21 -1.94 -13.10
CA GLY A 118 -9.34 -0.76 -13.23
C GLY A 118 -8.01 -0.93 -12.52
N GLN A 119 -8.03 -1.39 -11.26
CA GLN A 119 -6.83 -1.65 -10.47
C GLN A 119 -5.92 -2.69 -11.12
N VAL A 120 -6.49 -3.79 -11.63
CA VAL A 120 -5.74 -4.82 -12.38
C VAL A 120 -5.11 -4.25 -13.65
N ALA A 121 -5.84 -3.42 -14.39
CA ALA A 121 -5.33 -2.78 -15.60
C ALA A 121 -4.17 -1.80 -15.29
N GLU A 122 -4.28 -1.00 -14.24
CA GLU A 122 -3.22 -0.10 -13.78
C GLU A 122 -1.98 -0.87 -13.34
N MET A 123 -2.13 -1.95 -12.55
CA MET A 123 -1.01 -2.81 -12.19
C MET A 123 -0.31 -3.39 -13.42
N GLY A 124 -1.07 -3.76 -14.45
CA GLY A 124 -0.53 -4.20 -15.74
C GLY A 124 0.35 -3.13 -16.39
N ARG A 125 -0.14 -1.89 -16.48
CA ARG A 125 0.60 -0.73 -17.01
C ARG A 125 1.85 -0.42 -16.19
N LYS A 126 1.73 -0.40 -14.86
CA LYS A 126 2.85 -0.14 -13.96
C LYS A 126 3.94 -1.21 -14.08
N LYS A 127 3.55 -2.48 -14.22
CA LYS A 127 4.49 -3.59 -14.47
C LYS A 127 5.27 -3.36 -15.77
N ASP A 128 4.61 -2.92 -16.85
CA ASP A 128 5.31 -2.63 -18.12
C ASP A 128 6.30 -1.47 -17.99
N GLU A 129 5.91 -0.39 -17.28
CA GLU A 129 6.78 0.75 -16.99
C GLU A 129 8.03 0.34 -16.18
N LEU A 130 7.84 -0.43 -15.10
CA LEU A 130 8.95 -0.89 -14.26
C LEU A 130 9.90 -1.79 -15.06
N LEU A 131 9.37 -2.72 -15.87
CA LEU A 131 10.20 -3.59 -16.69
C LEU A 131 10.97 -2.83 -17.77
N ALA A 132 10.38 -1.76 -18.34
CA ALA A 132 11.06 -0.91 -19.31
C ALA A 132 12.22 -0.11 -18.69
N ASN A 133 12.11 0.25 -17.40
CA ASN A 133 13.13 1.01 -16.67
C ASN A 133 14.23 0.13 -16.04
N TYR A 134 14.01 -1.19 -15.94
CA TYR A 134 15.00 -2.11 -15.40
C TYR A 134 16.28 -2.12 -16.24
N LYS A 135 17.42 -1.92 -15.57
CA LYS A 135 18.75 -2.03 -16.17
C LYS A 135 19.47 -3.19 -15.50
N GLU A 136 19.86 -4.17 -16.31
CA GLU A 136 20.65 -5.29 -15.83
C GLU A 136 22.00 -4.78 -15.30
N GLN A 137 22.38 -5.29 -14.14
CA GLN A 137 23.66 -5.01 -13.52
C GLN A 137 24.43 -6.32 -13.48
N GLU A 138 25.55 -6.34 -14.21
CA GLU A 138 26.44 -7.49 -14.26
C GLU A 138 26.95 -7.82 -12.85
N ASP A 139 27.06 -9.12 -12.55
CA ASP A 139 27.48 -9.65 -11.26
C ASP A 139 26.67 -9.19 -10.03
N TRP A 140 25.47 -8.64 -10.22
CA TRP A 140 24.59 -8.29 -9.11
C TRP A 140 24.28 -9.51 -8.24
N ARG A 141 24.40 -9.31 -6.91
CA ARG A 141 24.01 -10.27 -5.89
C ARG A 141 23.20 -9.54 -4.82
N ALA A 142 21.96 -9.99 -4.63
CA ALA A 142 21.14 -9.49 -3.53
C ALA A 142 21.85 -9.71 -2.17
N PRO A 143 21.66 -8.79 -1.20
CA PRO A 143 22.20 -8.93 0.15
C PRO A 143 21.91 -10.31 0.76
N ASP A 144 22.80 -10.82 1.60
CA ASP A 144 22.47 -11.98 2.43
C ASP A 144 21.53 -11.58 3.59
N GLN A 145 21.16 -12.54 4.45
CA GLN A 145 20.23 -12.25 5.55
C GLN A 145 20.81 -11.30 6.59
N ASN A 146 22.12 -11.36 6.88
CA ASN A 146 22.75 -10.48 7.86
C ASN A 146 22.79 -9.05 7.34
N ARG A 147 23.19 -8.86 6.08
CA ARG A 147 23.19 -7.56 5.45
C ARG A 147 21.77 -7.00 5.29
N THR A 148 20.78 -7.86 5.04
CA THR A 148 19.36 -7.45 5.01
C THR A 148 18.91 -6.90 6.36
N GLU A 149 19.31 -7.55 7.46
CA GLU A 149 19.00 -7.08 8.81
C GLU A 149 19.68 -5.75 9.12
N GLU A 150 20.95 -5.57 8.72
CA GLU A 150 21.64 -4.28 8.86
C GLU A 150 20.91 -3.15 8.13
N ILE A 151 20.47 -3.40 6.89
CA ILE A 151 19.68 -2.43 6.11
C ILE A 151 18.36 -2.14 6.83
N TRP A 152 17.68 -3.16 7.35
CA TRP A 152 16.42 -3.00 8.07
C TRP A 152 16.56 -2.17 9.35
N GLN A 153 17.57 -2.45 10.16
CA GLN A 153 17.85 -1.69 11.37
C GLN A 153 18.23 -0.25 11.05
N SER A 154 19.04 -0.03 10.01
CA SER A 154 19.41 1.31 9.56
C SER A 154 18.21 2.10 9.02
N PHE A 155 17.31 1.45 8.30
CA PHE A 155 16.04 2.02 7.86
C PHE A 155 15.23 2.52 9.05
N TRP A 156 15.00 1.70 10.07
CA TRP A 156 14.24 2.12 11.25
C TRP A 156 14.91 3.20 12.07
N ALA A 157 16.23 3.16 12.20
CA ALA A 157 16.96 4.23 12.89
C ALA A 157 16.72 5.60 12.24
N LYS A 158 16.51 5.63 10.91
CA LYS A 158 16.27 6.86 10.13
C LYS A 158 14.80 7.24 10.03
N VAL A 159 13.93 6.26 9.81
CA VAL A 159 12.50 6.48 9.50
C VAL A 159 11.62 6.40 10.74
N GLY A 160 12.01 5.64 11.76
CA GLY A 160 11.25 5.44 13.00
C GLY A 160 10.74 6.73 13.66
N PRO A 161 11.55 7.81 13.77
CA PRO A 161 11.08 9.08 14.33
C PRO A 161 9.92 9.73 13.56
N TYR A 162 9.72 9.35 12.30
CA TYR A 162 8.66 9.83 11.42
C TYR A 162 7.52 8.81 11.28
N ALA A 163 7.66 7.63 11.91
CA ALA A 163 6.75 6.50 11.76
C ALA A 163 5.51 6.55 12.65
N ASP A 164 5.61 7.24 13.78
CA ASP A 164 4.48 7.40 14.69
C ASP A 164 3.56 8.54 14.25
N CYS A 165 2.29 8.21 14.04
CA CYS A 165 1.21 9.18 13.98
C CYS A 165 -0.07 8.59 14.60
N SER A 166 -0.86 9.44 15.26
CA SER A 166 -2.21 9.04 15.63
C SER A 166 -3.13 9.06 14.39
N TYR A 167 -4.23 8.31 14.43
CA TYR A 167 -5.24 8.36 13.36
C TYR A 167 -5.80 9.78 13.17
N GLU A 168 -5.93 10.55 14.25
CA GLU A 168 -6.35 11.95 14.17
C GLU A 168 -5.29 12.83 13.50
N ASP A 169 -4.00 12.61 13.76
CA ASP A 169 -2.95 13.34 13.06
C ASP A 169 -2.92 13.01 11.57
N TYR A 170 -3.11 11.73 11.21
CA TYR A 170 -3.26 11.31 9.82
C TYR A 170 -4.42 12.04 9.13
N LYS A 171 -5.62 12.00 9.73
CA LYS A 171 -6.81 12.66 9.19
C LYS A 171 -6.65 14.17 9.00
N ASN A 172 -5.91 14.81 9.90
CA ASN A 172 -5.70 16.25 9.87
C ASN A 172 -4.45 16.66 9.06
N GLY A 173 -3.78 15.72 8.38
CA GLY A 173 -2.56 16.00 7.62
C GLY A 173 -1.38 16.45 8.48
N LYS A 174 -1.35 16.05 9.75
CA LYS A 174 -0.33 16.39 10.75
C LYS A 174 0.72 15.29 10.95
N MET A 175 0.87 14.40 9.98
CA MET A 175 1.94 13.41 10.02
C MET A 175 3.31 14.09 10.03
N ASN A 176 4.26 13.50 10.75
CA ASN A 176 5.65 13.93 10.68
C ASN A 176 6.18 13.68 9.27
N GLU A 177 6.54 14.76 8.57
CA GLU A 177 7.06 14.66 7.22
C GLU A 177 8.48 14.08 7.24
N PHE A 178 8.71 13.03 6.45
CA PHE A 178 10.05 12.50 6.27
C PHE A 178 10.91 13.53 5.51
N PRO A 179 12.05 13.99 6.07
CA PRO A 179 12.74 15.18 5.58
C PRO A 179 13.55 14.94 4.30
N GLY A 180 13.59 13.69 3.83
CA GLY A 180 14.40 13.21 2.71
C GLY A 180 15.67 12.48 3.16
N TRP A 181 16.17 11.56 2.33
CA TRP A 181 17.33 10.71 2.64
C TRP A 181 18.63 11.48 2.91
N ASP A 182 18.81 12.64 2.27
CA ASP A 182 20.01 13.48 2.44
C ASP A 182 20.13 14.12 3.84
N LYS A 183 19.06 14.10 4.64
CA LYS A 183 18.98 14.77 5.94
C LYS A 183 18.97 13.80 7.13
N VAL A 184 19.04 12.48 6.88
CA VAL A 184 18.92 11.43 7.92
C VAL A 184 20.05 10.42 7.90
#